data_AF-A0A2P7NRH0-F1
#
_entry.id   AF-A0A2P7NRH0-F1
#
_cell.length_a   1.000
_cell.length_b   1.000
_cell.length_c   1.000
_cell.angle_alpha   90.00
_cell.angle_beta   90.00
_cell.angle_gamma   90.00
#
_symmetry.space_group_name_H-M   'P 1'
#
loop_
_entity.id
_entity.type
_entity.pdbx_description
1 polymer ?
#
loop_
_entity_poly.entity_id
_entity_poly.type
_entity_poly.pdbx_seq_one_letter_code
_entity_poly.pdbx_strand_id
1 'polypeptide(L)'
;MAFPEEVRKLIGDELQLIQFGGIPKDAKIFKGVGSGVIEIALKYDKEAYRCIQAVQLGERIYILHAFQKKAKKGISTPKQDVDLIKQRYKEAKELESHEKTREH
;
A
#
# COMPACT_ATOMS: atom_id res chain seq x y z
N MET A 1 -12.71 1.37 -12.98
CA MET A 1 -13.60 0.58 -12.10
C MET A 1 -13.17 0.82 -10.67
N ALA A 2 -14.10 1.16 -9.78
CA ALA A 2 -13.82 1.35 -8.36
C ALA A 2 -13.76 -0.01 -7.63
N PHE A 3 -13.09 -0.06 -6.47
CA PHE A 3 -13.20 -1.23 -5.60
C PHE A 3 -14.64 -1.37 -5.05
N PRO A 4 -15.15 -2.60 -4.91
CA PRO A 4 -16.40 -2.86 -4.22
C PRO A 4 -16.40 -2.26 -2.81
N GLU A 5 -17.59 -1.89 -2.34
CA GLU A 5 -17.77 -1.20 -1.06
C GLU A 5 -17.20 -1.97 0.13
N GLU A 6 -17.50 -3.27 0.22
CA GLU A 6 -17.00 -4.14 1.29
C GLU A 6 -15.47 -4.09 1.41
N VAL A 7 -14.79 -3.96 0.27
CA VAL A 7 -13.34 -3.97 0.23
C VAL A 7 -12.80 -2.62 0.63
N ARG A 8 -13.43 -1.53 0.16
CA ARG A 8 -13.07 -0.18 0.59
C ARG A 8 -13.20 -0.05 2.11
N LYS A 9 -14.21 -0.70 2.71
CA LYS A 9 -14.40 -0.74 4.16
C LYS A 9 -13.26 -1.49 4.85
N LEU A 10 -12.98 -2.73 4.44
CA LEU A 10 -11.89 -3.54 5.00
C LEU A 10 -10.52 -2.84 4.91
N ILE A 11 -10.23 -2.23 3.76
CA ILE A 11 -9.03 -1.42 3.54
C ILE A 11 -9.00 -0.24 4.51
N GLY A 12 -10.13 0.47 4.65
CA GLY A 12 -10.26 1.60 5.56
C GLY A 12 -9.97 1.20 7.01
N ASP A 13 -10.50 0.06 7.46
CA ASP A 13 -10.26 -0.48 8.79
C ASP A 13 -8.77 -0.82 9.01
N GLU A 14 -8.10 -1.44 8.04
CA GLU A 14 -6.66 -1.74 8.14
C GLU A 14 -5.79 -0.47 8.12
N LEU A 15 -6.12 0.51 7.29
CA LEU A 15 -5.42 1.80 7.27
C LEU A 15 -5.65 2.59 8.56
N GLN A 16 -6.85 2.56 9.12
CA GLN A 16 -7.14 3.16 10.41
C GLN A 16 -6.30 2.53 11.51
N LEU A 17 -6.18 1.20 11.51
CA LEU A 17 -5.32 0.49 12.46
C LEU A 17 -3.86 0.96 12.37
N ILE A 18 -3.32 1.12 11.16
CA ILE A 18 -1.95 1.62 10.93
C ILE A 18 -1.79 3.05 11.44
N GLN A 19 -2.77 3.92 11.22
CA GLN A 19 -2.74 5.31 11.72
C GLN A 19 -2.64 5.39 13.24
N PHE A 20 -3.23 4.43 13.96
CA PHE A 20 -3.13 4.34 15.41
C PHE A 20 -1.93 3.51 15.91
N GLY A 21 -0.97 3.19 15.02
CA GLY A 21 0.26 2.44 15.37
C GLY A 21 0.08 0.93 15.45
N GLY A 22 -1.08 0.41 15.06
CA GLY A 22 -1.33 -1.03 14.95
C GLY A 22 -0.78 -1.60 13.64
N ILE A 23 -0.47 -2.89 13.63
CA ILE A 23 -0.05 -3.61 12.42
C ILE A 23 -1.19 -4.56 12.03
N PRO A 24 -1.79 -4.41 10.83
CA PRO A 24 -2.82 -5.34 10.38
C PRO A 24 -2.27 -6.76 10.28
N LYS A 25 -3.08 -7.73 10.69
CA LYS A 25 -2.69 -9.16 10.71
C LYS A 25 -2.27 -9.69 9.33
N ASP A 26 -2.84 -9.14 8.26
CA ASP A 26 -2.59 -9.54 6.88
C ASP A 26 -1.54 -8.64 6.19
N ALA A 27 -1.02 -7.63 6.90
CA ALA A 27 0.04 -6.77 6.39
C ALA A 27 1.37 -7.53 6.33
N LYS A 28 2.05 -7.44 5.19
CA LYS A 28 3.35 -8.08 4.94
C LYS A 28 4.37 -7.04 4.51
N ILE A 29 5.61 -7.21 4.92
CA ILE A 29 6.70 -6.33 4.44
C ILE A 29 6.88 -6.53 2.93
N PHE A 30 6.75 -5.45 2.16
CA PHE A 30 6.96 -5.46 0.72
C PHE A 30 8.43 -5.18 0.40
N LYS A 31 9.17 -6.24 0.10
CA LYS A 31 10.61 -6.17 -0.16
C LYS A 31 10.92 -5.61 -1.55
N GLY A 32 12.10 -5.01 -1.70
CA GLY A 32 12.66 -4.65 -3.00
C GLY A 32 12.27 -3.27 -3.53
N VAL A 33 11.58 -2.44 -2.75
CA VAL A 33 11.23 -1.04 -3.09
C VAL A 33 11.96 -0.05 -2.16
N GLY A 34 11.80 -0.23 -0.85
CA GLY A 34 12.32 0.64 0.19
C GLY A 34 12.01 0.06 1.57
N SER A 35 12.52 0.69 2.62
CA SER A 35 12.22 0.32 4.01
C SER A 35 10.82 0.77 4.40
N GLY A 36 10.12 -0.04 5.21
CA GLY A 36 8.82 0.34 5.77
C GLY A 36 7.64 0.26 4.81
N VAL A 37 7.83 -0.22 3.58
CA VAL A 37 6.70 -0.50 2.68
C VAL A 37 6.02 -1.78 3.11
N ILE A 38 4.71 -1.72 3.32
CA ILE A 38 3.86 -2.85 3.63
C ILE A 38 2.89 -3.11 2.49
N GLU A 39 2.57 -4.38 2.27
CA GLU A 39 1.53 -4.86 1.38
C GLU A 39 0.38 -5.40 2.22
N ILE A 40 -0.81 -4.87 1.98
CA ILE A 40 -2.06 -5.37 2.52
C ILE A 40 -2.77 -6.12 1.39
N ALA A 41 -2.93 -7.43 1.53
CA ALA A 41 -3.48 -8.30 0.49
C ALA A 41 -4.81 -8.91 0.93
N LEU A 42 -5.92 -8.34 0.46
CA LEU A 42 -7.26 -8.82 0.77
C LEU A 42 -7.77 -9.79 -0.29
N LYS A 43 -8.22 -10.97 0.14
CA LYS A 43 -8.96 -11.91 -0.71
C LYS A 43 -10.40 -11.45 -0.82
N TYR A 44 -10.90 -11.32 -2.04
CA TYR A 44 -12.29 -11.03 -2.31
C TYR A 44 -12.73 -11.77 -3.55
N ASP A 45 -13.87 -12.43 -3.48
CA ASP A 45 -14.47 -13.18 -4.58
C ASP A 45 -13.47 -14.12 -5.28
N LYS A 46 -13.21 -15.29 -4.66
CA LYS A 46 -12.45 -16.50 -5.07
C LYS A 46 -11.12 -16.37 -5.84
N GLU A 47 -10.94 -15.37 -6.70
CA GLU A 47 -9.84 -15.18 -7.64
C GLU A 47 -9.23 -13.76 -7.64
N ALA A 48 -9.73 -12.80 -6.86
CA ALA A 48 -9.17 -11.44 -6.83
C ALA A 48 -8.51 -11.11 -5.50
N TYR A 49 -7.20 -10.82 -5.54
CA TYR A 49 -6.51 -10.14 -4.44
C TYR A 49 -6.54 -8.65 -4.71
N ARG A 50 -6.80 -7.84 -3.69
CA ARG A 50 -6.49 -6.41 -3.76
C ARG A 50 -5.28 -6.17 -2.91
N CYS A 51 -4.25 -5.65 -3.56
CA CYS A 51 -2.97 -5.35 -2.94
C CYS A 51 -2.88 -3.83 -2.80
N ILE A 52 -2.65 -3.38 -1.57
CA ILE A 52 -2.33 -1.99 -1.26
C ILE A 52 -0.90 -1.94 -0.75
N GLN A 53 -0.10 -1.09 -1.38
CA GLN A 53 1.26 -0.85 -0.94
C GLN A 53 1.29 0.51 -0.27
N ALA A 54 1.56 0.51 1.03
CA ALA A 54 1.58 1.69 1.86
C ALA A 54 2.94 1.85 2.52
N VAL A 55 3.32 3.09 2.83
CA VAL A 55 4.49 3.40 3.64
C VAL A 55 4.14 4.51 4.62
N GLN A 56 4.57 4.35 5.87
CA GLN A 56 4.56 5.45 6.83
C GLN A 56 5.87 6.24 6.71
N LEU A 57 5.76 7.53 6.42
CA LEU A 57 6.87 8.48 6.43
C LEU A 57 6.48 9.55 7.45
N GLY A 58 7.30 9.72 8.49
CA GLY A 58 6.95 10.59 9.62
C GLY A 58 5.61 10.22 10.24
N GLU A 59 4.71 11.18 10.31
CA GLU A 59 3.35 11.02 10.86
C GLU A 59 2.31 10.70 9.79
N ARG A 60 2.72 10.55 8.53
CA ARG A 60 1.83 10.41 7.37
C ARG A 60 1.94 9.02 6.74
N ILE A 61 0.82 8.51 6.27
CA ILE A 61 0.76 7.25 5.52
C ILE A 61 0.51 7.56 4.04
N TYR A 62 1.40 7.10 3.19
CA TYR A 62 1.31 7.23 1.75
C TYR A 62 0.86 5.93 1.13
N ILE A 63 -0.24 5.97 0.37
CA ILE A 63 -0.68 4.85 -0.46
C ILE A 63 0.02 4.95 -1.81
N LEU A 64 0.98 4.06 -2.04
CA LEU A 64 1.79 4.05 -3.25
C LEU A 64 1.05 3.43 -4.43
N HIS A 65 0.32 2.34 -4.20
CA HIS A 65 -0.44 1.69 -5.26
C HIS A 65 -1.55 0.83 -4.67
N ALA A 66 -2.66 0.76 -5.39
CA ALA A 66 -3.77 -0.12 -5.06
C ALA A 66 -4.31 -0.75 -6.35
N PHE A 67 -4.26 -2.07 -6.45
CA PHE A 67 -4.63 -2.77 -7.68
C PHE A 67 -5.30 -4.11 -7.42
N GLN A 68 -6.07 -4.58 -8.40
CA GLN A 68 -6.67 -5.90 -8.38
C GLN A 68 -5.74 -6.90 -9.07
N LYS A 69 -5.19 -7.83 -8.30
CA LYS A 69 -4.38 -8.94 -8.75
C LYS A 69 -5.26 -10.15 -9.01
N LYS A 70 -5.20 -10.68 -10.23
CA LYS A 70 -5.87 -11.94 -10.61
C LYS A 70 -5.09 -13.13 -10.02
N ALA A 71 -5.78 -14.12 -9.46
CA ALA A 71 -5.18 -15.26 -8.74
C ALA A 71 -4.46 -16.28 -9.64
N LYS A 72 -4.41 -16.10 -10.96
CA LYS A 72 -3.82 -17.09 -11.86
C LYS A 72 -2.29 -16.96 -11.90
N LYS A 73 -1.64 -17.98 -11.30
CA LYS A 73 -0.23 -18.39 -11.45
C LYS A 73 0.90 -17.52 -10.87
N GLY A 74 0.63 -16.38 -10.24
CA GLY A 74 1.69 -15.57 -9.62
C GLY A 74 1.25 -14.91 -8.32
N ILE A 75 1.74 -15.41 -7.18
CA ILE A 75 1.68 -14.70 -5.89
C ILE A 75 2.62 -13.48 -5.91
N SER A 76 3.51 -13.36 -6.90
CA SER A 76 4.39 -12.21 -7.07
C SER A 76 3.67 -11.01 -7.70
N THR A 77 4.03 -9.82 -7.25
CA THR A 77 3.55 -8.56 -7.84
C THR A 77 4.27 -8.34 -9.18
N PRO A 78 3.55 -8.06 -10.28
CA PRO A 78 4.15 -7.90 -11.61
C PRO A 78 5.25 -6.83 -11.61
N LYS A 79 6.28 -7.02 -12.46
CA LYS A 79 7.42 -6.09 -12.53
C LYS A 79 6.98 -4.65 -12.80
N GLN A 80 5.95 -4.45 -13.63
CA GLN A 80 5.41 -3.12 -13.94
C GLN A 80 4.82 -2.44 -12.70
N ASP A 81 4.06 -3.18 -11.88
CA ASP A 81 3.55 -2.67 -10.62
C ASP A 81 4.70 -2.38 -9.63
N VAL A 82 5.70 -3.25 -9.54
CA VAL A 82 6.89 -3.02 -8.70
C VAL A 82 7.62 -1.73 -9.08
N ASP A 83 7.80 -1.50 -10.38
CA ASP A 83 8.48 -0.30 -10.88
C ASP A 83 7.68 0.98 -10.56
N LEU A 84 6.35 0.93 -10.75
CA LEU A 84 5.45 2.02 -10.39
C LEU A 84 5.48 2.32 -8.88
N ILE A 85 5.50 1.30 -8.03
CA ILE A 85 5.60 1.46 -6.58
C ILE A 85 6.93 2.11 -6.20
N LYS A 86 8.04 1.73 -6.86
CA LYS A 86 9.36 2.38 -6.65
C LYS A 86 9.36 3.84 -7.03
N GLN A 87 8.76 4.18 -8.16
CA GLN A 87 8.65 5.56 -8.60
C GLN A 87 7.87 6.39 -7.56
N ARG A 88 6.68 5.94 -7.20
CA ARG A 88 5.82 6.64 -6.22
C ARG A 88 6.39 6.69 -4.82
N TYR A 89 7.20 5.70 -4.43
CA TYR A 89 7.92 5.73 -3.17
C TYR A 89 8.93 6.90 -3.12
N LYS A 90 9.63 7.17 -4.23
CA LYS A 90 10.53 8.33 -4.32
C LYS A 90 9.72 9.63 -4.23
N GLU A 91 8.64 9.74 -5.01
CA GLU A 91 7.74 10.89 -4.99
C GLU A 91 7.17 11.15 -3.58
N ALA A 92 6.75 10.10 -2.87
CA ALA A 92 6.26 10.21 -1.49
C ALA A 92 7.33 10.75 -0.52
N LYS A 93 8.58 10.30 -0.65
CA LYS A 93 9.69 10.83 0.16
C LYS A 93 9.98 12.30 -0.16
N GLU A 94 9.91 12.68 -1.42
CA GLU A 94 10.11 14.07 -1.85
C GLU A 94 9.00 14.96 -1.30
N LEU A 95 7.74 14.53 -1.40
CA LEU A 95 6.59 15.25 -0.83
C LEU A 95 6.73 15.43 0.68
N GLU A 96 7.08 14.38 1.41
CA GLU A 96 7.29 14.46 2.86
C GLU A 96 8.44 15.42 3.22
N SER A 97 9.54 15.40 2.46
CA SER A 97 10.68 16.29 2.69
C SER A 97 10.34 17.76 2.44
N HIS A 98 9.57 18.03 1.37
CA HIS A 98 9.12 19.39 1.05
C HIS A 98 8.14 19.92 2.08
N GLU A 99 7.26 19.08 2.62
CA GLU A 99 6.34 19.50 3.67
C GLU A 99 7.09 19.85 4.96
N LYS A 100 8.02 19.00 5.42
CA LYS A 100 8.85 19.31 6.59
C LYS A 100 9.63 20.62 6.47
N THR A 101 9.95 21.03 5.24
CA THR A 101 10.65 22.29 4.96
C THR A 101 9.71 23.51 5.03
N ARG A 102 8.39 23.32 4.85
CA ARG A 102 7.38 24.39 4.95
C ARG A 102 6.87 24.60 6.37
N GLU A 103 7.00 23.59 7.23
CA GLU A 103 6.58 23.62 8.63
C GLU A 103 7.67 24.17 9.58
N HIS A 104 8.86 24.49 9.06
CA HIS A 104 9.97 25.15 9.77
C HIS A 104 10.11 26.61 9.33
#